data_AF-A0A6A8Q326-F1
#
_entry.id   AF-A0A6A8Q326-F1
#
_cell.length_a   1.000
_cell.length_b   1.000
_cell.length_c   1.000
_cell.angle_alpha   90.00
_cell.angle_beta   90.00
_cell.angle_gamma   90.00
#
_symmetry.space_group_name_H-M   'P 1'
#
loop_
_entity.id
_entity.type
_entity.pdbx_description
1 polymer ?
#
loop_
_entity_poly.entity_id
_entity_poly.type
_entity_poly.pdbx_seq_one_letter_code
_entity_poly.pdbx_strand_id
1 'polypeptide(L)'
;MPPLVRKQLISFILAGSILFLPAALAVGFSFIGEGHPLESKSITQNQFLAQSKNQVEVVFFGYVGCASICPSSLVKVKEVLEKVEKENKESAAGAFFVDIDTESKGPSANEYSHLFSPKIRGINIEAQELEALTKDFGVRVNESFQNPGEIFHTDHFFVVHRKNGNWKIYRVLSNESDQQTIKQVVSEALALQADV
;
A
#
# COMPACT_ATOMS: atom_id res chain seq x y z
N MET A 1 -12.29 45.45 38.74
CA MET A 1 -12.57 45.79 37.32
C MET A 1 -14.09 45.87 37.12
N PRO A 2 -14.60 46.96 36.53
CA PRO A 2 -16.05 47.14 36.35
C PRO A 2 -16.63 46.07 35.40
N PRO A 3 -17.89 45.62 35.63
CA PRO A 3 -18.47 44.45 34.96
C PRO A 3 -18.60 44.59 33.44
N LEU A 4 -18.61 45.81 32.91
CA LEU A 4 -18.62 46.08 31.46
C LEU A 4 -17.30 45.68 30.76
N VAL A 5 -16.16 45.91 31.41
CA VAL A 5 -14.83 45.70 30.80
C VAL A 5 -14.54 44.20 30.63
N ARG A 6 -15.02 43.37 31.56
CA ARG A 6 -14.87 41.91 31.51
C ARG A 6 -15.64 41.28 30.34
N LYS A 7 -16.83 41.78 30.02
CA LYS A 7 -17.61 41.29 28.85
C LYS A 7 -16.96 41.68 27.53
N GLN A 8 -16.41 42.89 27.42
CA GLN A 8 -15.70 43.30 26.22
C GLN A 8 -14.42 42.50 25.99
N LEU A 9 -13.61 42.25 27.03
CA LEU A 9 -12.41 41.41 26.91
C LEU A 9 -12.72 39.99 26.43
N ILE A 10 -13.77 39.36 26.98
CA ILE A 10 -14.18 38.01 26.56
C ILE A 10 -14.64 38.02 25.10
N SER A 11 -15.36 39.05 24.67
CA SER A 11 -15.80 39.20 23.28
C SER A 11 -14.63 39.39 22.30
N PHE A 12 -13.61 40.16 22.69
CA PHE A 12 -12.40 40.34 21.88
C PHE A 12 -11.57 39.06 21.79
N ILE A 13 -11.48 38.27 22.86
CA ILE A 13 -10.79 36.98 22.85
C ILE A 13 -11.54 35.98 21.96
N LEU A 14 -12.87 35.89 22.08
CA LEU A 14 -13.70 35.02 21.22
C LEU A 14 -13.59 35.41 19.74
N ALA A 15 -13.68 36.71 19.42
CA ALA A 15 -13.54 37.19 18.04
C ALA A 15 -12.12 36.97 17.50
N GLY A 16 -11.09 37.19 18.32
CA GLY A 16 -9.70 36.92 17.97
C GLY A 16 -9.45 35.43 17.71
N SER A 17 -9.93 34.54 18.58
CA SER A 17 -9.82 33.10 18.36
C SER A 17 -10.60 32.64 17.12
N ILE A 18 -11.80 33.15 16.87
CA ILE A 18 -12.57 32.82 15.65
C ILE A 18 -11.85 33.27 14.38
N LEU A 19 -11.11 34.39 14.42
CA LEU A 19 -10.39 34.91 13.26
C LEU A 19 -9.04 34.21 13.04
N PHE A 20 -8.34 33.85 14.11
CA PHE A 20 -7.00 33.23 14.04
C PHE A 20 -7.03 31.70 13.95
N LEU A 21 -8.04 31.03 14.49
CA LEU A 21 -8.14 29.56 14.48
C LEU A 21 -8.22 28.96 13.07
N PRO A 22 -9.00 29.50 12.10
CA PRO A 22 -9.06 28.97 10.75
C PRO A 22 -7.72 29.09 10.03
N ALA A 23 -7.00 30.21 10.21
CA ALA A 23 -5.69 30.43 9.62
C ALA A 23 -4.63 29.49 10.22
N ALA A 24 -4.65 29.27 11.53
CA ALA A 24 -3.76 28.32 12.20
C ALA A 24 -4.04 26.87 11.77
N LEU A 25 -5.30 26.48 11.60
CA LEU A 25 -5.69 25.18 11.05
C LEU A 25 -5.26 25.01 9.60
N ALA A 26 -5.47 26.01 8.74
CA ALA A 26 -5.06 25.95 7.33
C ALA A 26 -3.55 25.77 7.18
N VAL A 27 -2.77 26.55 7.94
CA VAL A 27 -1.31 26.42 7.97
C VAL A 27 -0.90 25.05 8.52
N GLY A 28 -1.54 24.58 9.60
CA GLY A 28 -1.27 23.25 10.17
C GLY A 28 -1.55 22.11 9.18
N PHE A 29 -2.65 22.18 8.43
CA PHE A 29 -2.98 21.18 7.40
C PHE A 29 -2.00 21.19 6.22
N SER A 30 -1.43 22.34 5.84
CA SER A 30 -0.41 22.40 4.80
C SER A 30 0.93 21.72 5.18
N PHE A 31 1.17 21.48 6.47
CA PHE A 31 2.34 20.73 6.94
C PHE A 31 2.08 19.22 7.14
N ILE A 32 0.82 18.77 7.01
CA ILE A 32 0.50 17.34 6.94
C ILE A 32 0.78 16.92 5.51
N GLY A 33 2.00 16.44 5.25
CA GLY A 33 2.44 16.02 3.92
C GLY A 33 1.48 15.01 3.28
N GLU A 34 1.49 14.97 1.94
CA GLU A 34 0.64 14.11 1.08
C GLU A 34 0.98 12.61 1.17
N GLY A 35 1.28 12.09 2.37
CA GLY A 35 1.49 10.65 2.58
C GLY A 35 0.14 9.95 2.65
N HIS A 36 -0.02 8.86 1.90
CA HIS A 36 -1.19 7.99 2.05
C HIS A 36 -1.26 7.50 3.51
N PRO A 37 -2.45 7.39 4.15
CA PRO A 37 -2.58 7.05 5.59
C PRO A 37 -1.93 5.74 6.05
N LEU A 38 -1.49 4.91 5.10
CA LEU A 38 -0.84 3.63 5.32
C LEU A 38 0.69 3.68 5.21
N GLU A 39 1.26 4.78 4.73
CA GLU A 39 2.70 4.92 4.59
C GLU A 39 3.40 4.94 5.95
N SER A 40 4.57 4.33 6.02
CA SER A 40 5.35 4.11 7.25
C SER A 40 4.72 3.18 8.29
N LYS A 41 3.56 2.58 7.99
CA LYS A 41 2.94 1.59 8.87
C LYS A 41 3.76 0.30 8.89
N SER A 42 4.04 -0.19 10.09
CA SER A 42 4.67 -1.49 10.30
C SER A 42 3.67 -2.61 10.01
N ILE A 43 4.13 -3.62 9.28
CA ILE A 43 3.36 -4.83 8.99
C ILE A 43 3.75 -5.87 10.04
N THR A 44 2.80 -6.29 10.86
CA THR A 44 3.08 -7.12 12.05
C THR A 44 2.50 -8.53 11.97
N GLN A 45 1.45 -8.76 11.16
CA GLN A 45 0.70 -10.02 11.21
C GLN A 45 0.84 -10.89 9.94
N ASN A 46 1.56 -10.42 8.93
CA ASN A 46 1.59 -11.09 7.63
C ASN A 46 2.78 -12.03 7.46
N GLN A 47 2.49 -13.33 7.49
CA GLN A 47 3.48 -14.41 7.49
C GLN A 47 4.25 -14.52 6.17
N PHE A 48 3.64 -14.18 5.03
CA PHE A 48 4.28 -14.32 3.72
C PHE A 48 5.54 -13.44 3.57
N LEU A 49 5.50 -12.20 4.10
CA LEU A 49 6.65 -11.30 4.07
C LEU A 49 7.82 -11.79 4.92
N ALA A 50 7.56 -12.52 6.01
CA ALA A 50 8.60 -13.08 6.87
C ALA A 50 9.49 -14.09 6.12
N GLN A 51 8.95 -14.76 5.10
CA GLN A 51 9.66 -15.73 4.26
C GLN A 51 10.47 -15.08 3.14
N SER A 52 10.30 -13.77 2.90
CA SER A 52 11.03 -13.08 1.84
C SER A 52 12.52 -12.95 2.16
N LYS A 53 13.34 -13.24 1.14
CA LYS A 53 14.79 -12.97 1.13
C LYS A 53 15.13 -11.63 0.49
N ASN A 54 14.13 -10.93 -0.05
CA ASN A 54 14.29 -9.61 -0.66
C ASN A 54 14.30 -8.51 0.42
N GLN A 55 14.83 -7.36 0.06
CA GLN A 55 14.78 -6.14 0.86
C GLN A 55 13.55 -5.29 0.54
N VAL A 56 13.07 -5.36 -0.71
CA VAL A 56 11.88 -4.65 -1.19
C VAL A 56 10.96 -5.65 -1.86
N GLU A 57 9.66 -5.53 -1.59
CA GLU A 57 8.62 -6.33 -2.21
C GLU A 57 7.52 -5.41 -2.72
N VAL A 58 7.00 -5.71 -3.91
CA VAL A 58 5.73 -5.14 -4.38
C VAL A 58 4.64 -6.14 -4.03
N VAL A 59 3.72 -5.77 -3.15
CA VAL A 59 2.56 -6.60 -2.79
C VAL A 59 1.35 -6.13 -3.60
N PHE A 60 0.71 -7.07 -4.29
CA PHE A 60 -0.53 -6.85 -5.02
C PHE A 60 -1.57 -7.85 -4.55
N PHE A 61 -2.73 -7.34 -4.12
CA PHE A 61 -3.87 -8.13 -3.71
C PHE A 61 -4.82 -8.29 -4.89
N GLY A 62 -5.17 -9.52 -5.21
CA GLY A 62 -6.07 -9.84 -6.33
C GLY A 62 -6.49 -11.29 -6.24
N TYR A 63 -7.08 -11.87 -7.28
CA TYR A 63 -7.53 -13.25 -7.21
C TYR A 63 -7.37 -14.01 -8.52
N VAL A 64 -7.18 -15.33 -8.41
CA VAL A 64 -7.07 -16.21 -9.58
C VAL A 64 -8.41 -16.26 -10.31
N GLY A 65 -8.40 -16.00 -11.62
CA GLY A 65 -9.63 -15.94 -12.43
C GLY A 65 -10.16 -14.52 -12.67
N CYS A 66 -9.54 -13.49 -12.09
CA CYS A 66 -9.82 -12.10 -12.43
C CYS A 66 -9.57 -11.83 -13.93
N ALA A 67 -10.56 -11.23 -14.61
CA ALA A 67 -10.59 -11.15 -16.06
C ALA A 67 -9.62 -10.12 -16.68
N SER A 68 -9.30 -9.03 -15.97
CA SER A 68 -8.56 -7.91 -16.57
C SER A 68 -7.51 -7.28 -15.64
N ILE A 69 -7.92 -6.73 -14.49
CA ILE A 69 -7.04 -5.87 -13.69
C ILE A 69 -5.87 -6.65 -13.07
N CYS A 70 -6.09 -7.86 -12.56
CA CYS A 70 -5.02 -8.67 -11.98
C CYS A 70 -3.96 -9.09 -13.02
N PRO A 71 -4.32 -9.69 -14.18
CA PRO A 71 -3.33 -9.99 -15.22
C PRO A 71 -2.52 -8.77 -15.66
N SER A 72 -3.18 -7.62 -15.89
CA SER A 72 -2.50 -6.39 -16.31
C SER A 72 -1.52 -5.89 -15.25
N SER A 73 -1.91 -5.96 -13.98
CA SER A 73 -1.09 -5.55 -12.84
C SER A 73 0.15 -6.42 -12.68
N LEU A 74 0.01 -7.75 -12.84
CA LEU A 74 1.12 -8.69 -12.73
C LEU A 74 2.13 -8.52 -13.88
N VAL A 75 1.66 -8.21 -15.10
CA VAL A 75 2.53 -7.81 -16.21
C VAL A 75 3.30 -6.54 -15.86
N LYS A 76 2.62 -5.51 -15.33
CA LYS A 76 3.28 -4.26 -14.93
C LYS A 76 4.37 -4.51 -13.88
N VAL A 77 4.08 -5.32 -12.85
CA VAL A 77 5.03 -5.69 -11.80
C VAL A 77 6.22 -6.46 -12.36
N LYS A 78 5.98 -7.46 -13.23
CA LYS A 78 7.05 -8.19 -13.92
C LYS A 78 8.03 -7.22 -14.57
N GLU A 79 7.53 -6.33 -15.41
CA GLU A 79 8.40 -5.46 -16.18
C GLU A 79 9.13 -4.43 -15.31
N VAL A 80 8.52 -3.98 -14.20
CA VAL A 80 9.20 -3.16 -13.18
C VAL A 80 10.40 -3.92 -12.61
N LEU A 81 10.20 -5.17 -12.17
CA LEU A 81 11.26 -5.98 -11.59
C LEU A 81 12.39 -6.27 -12.59
N GLU A 82 12.07 -6.54 -13.85
CA GLU A 82 13.05 -6.73 -14.93
C GLU A 82 13.87 -5.45 -15.18
N LYS A 83 13.24 -4.28 -15.17
CA LYS A 83 13.94 -2.99 -15.33
C LYS A 83 14.85 -2.67 -14.16
N VAL A 84 14.38 -2.89 -12.93
CA VAL A 84 15.18 -2.68 -11.71
C VAL A 84 16.41 -3.60 -11.71
N GLU A 85 16.24 -4.88 -12.03
CA GLU A 85 17.36 -5.83 -12.11
C GLU A 85 18.35 -5.48 -13.23
N LYS A 86 17.86 -4.96 -14.36
CA LYS A 86 18.73 -4.50 -15.44
C LYS A 86 19.62 -3.33 -15.01
N GLU A 87 19.11 -2.43 -14.18
CA GLU A 87 19.87 -1.29 -13.63
C GLU A 87 20.79 -1.71 -12.48
N ASN A 88 20.35 -2.67 -11.65
CA ASN A 88 21.14 -3.24 -10.57
C ASN A 88 20.87 -4.74 -10.44
N LYS A 89 21.80 -5.57 -10.93
CA LYS A 89 21.65 -7.04 -10.90
C LYS A 89 21.62 -7.63 -9.49
N GLU A 90 22.15 -6.91 -8.52
CA GLU A 90 22.17 -7.31 -7.11
C GLU A 90 20.93 -6.78 -6.36
N SER A 91 19.97 -6.17 -7.06
CA SER A 91 18.74 -5.68 -6.45
C SER A 91 17.98 -6.83 -5.78
N ALA A 92 17.86 -6.76 -4.45
CA ALA A 92 17.05 -7.68 -3.67
C ALA A 92 15.58 -7.23 -3.69
N ALA A 93 14.97 -7.20 -4.88
CA ALA A 93 13.57 -6.82 -5.10
C ALA A 93 12.76 -7.99 -5.69
N GLY A 94 11.53 -8.14 -5.21
CA GLY A 94 10.57 -9.11 -5.72
C GLY A 94 9.14 -8.61 -5.62
N ALA A 95 8.20 -9.54 -5.80
CA ALA A 95 6.79 -9.25 -5.55
C ALA A 95 6.04 -10.43 -4.94
N PHE A 96 4.91 -10.09 -4.34
CA PHE A 96 3.88 -11.03 -3.92
C PHE A 96 2.56 -10.76 -4.63
N PHE A 97 1.98 -11.81 -5.18
CA PHE A 97 0.57 -11.85 -5.54
C PHE A 97 -0.17 -12.55 -4.39
N VAL A 98 -1.08 -11.85 -3.73
CA VAL A 98 -1.86 -12.42 -2.63
C VAL A 98 -3.27 -12.65 -3.12
N ASP A 99 -3.64 -13.93 -3.28
CA ASP A 99 -4.97 -14.37 -3.68
C ASP A 99 -5.95 -14.15 -2.53
N ILE A 100 -6.85 -13.19 -2.70
CA ILE A 100 -7.87 -12.82 -1.71
C ILE A 100 -9.15 -13.64 -1.83
N ASP A 101 -9.28 -14.47 -2.87
CA ASP A 101 -10.38 -15.42 -2.98
C ASP A 101 -10.08 -16.67 -2.14
N THR A 102 -10.59 -16.68 -0.92
CA THR A 102 -10.39 -17.75 0.06
C THR A 102 -11.15 -19.03 -0.31
N GLU A 103 -12.07 -18.96 -1.28
CA GLU A 103 -12.83 -20.10 -1.79
C GLU A 103 -12.37 -20.55 -3.18
N SER A 104 -11.25 -20.00 -3.66
CA SER A 104 -10.69 -20.28 -4.98
C SER A 104 -10.53 -21.79 -5.21
N LYS A 105 -11.16 -22.27 -6.29
CA LYS A 105 -11.08 -23.66 -6.76
C LYS A 105 -10.13 -23.81 -7.96
N GLY A 106 -9.40 -22.74 -8.28
CA GLY A 106 -8.49 -22.66 -9.41
C GLY A 106 -7.12 -23.29 -9.14
N PRO A 107 -6.14 -23.07 -10.06
CA PRO A 107 -4.74 -23.35 -9.75
C PRO A 107 -4.28 -22.52 -8.55
N SER A 108 -3.19 -22.96 -7.91
CA SER A 108 -2.64 -22.19 -6.79
C SER A 108 -2.24 -20.78 -7.23
N ALA A 109 -2.29 -19.82 -6.31
CA ALA A 109 -1.88 -18.46 -6.56
C ALA A 109 -0.45 -18.39 -7.08
N ASN A 110 0.42 -19.29 -6.60
CA ASN A 110 1.81 -19.38 -7.00
C ASN A 110 2.01 -19.92 -8.41
N GLU A 111 1.23 -20.93 -8.82
CA GLU A 111 1.23 -21.38 -10.22
C GLU A 111 0.76 -20.27 -11.14
N TYR A 112 -0.31 -19.55 -10.75
CA TYR A 112 -0.84 -18.43 -11.52
C TYR A 112 0.16 -17.29 -11.66
N SER A 113 0.79 -16.83 -10.57
CA SER A 113 1.75 -15.73 -10.60
C SER A 113 3.00 -16.06 -11.42
N HIS A 114 3.43 -17.32 -11.41
CA HIS A 114 4.58 -17.80 -12.19
C HIS A 114 4.34 -17.83 -13.69
N LEU A 115 3.09 -17.77 -14.17
CA LEU A 115 2.80 -17.53 -15.59
C LEU A 115 3.32 -16.16 -16.08
N PHE A 116 3.43 -15.20 -15.16
CA PHE A 116 3.93 -13.86 -15.46
C PHE A 116 5.42 -13.76 -15.20
N SER A 117 5.87 -14.12 -13.98
CA SER A 117 7.28 -14.07 -13.61
C SER A 117 7.59 -14.95 -12.40
N PRO A 118 8.71 -15.68 -12.39
CA PRO A 118 9.15 -16.45 -11.21
C PRO A 118 9.58 -15.56 -10.03
N LYS A 119 9.69 -14.24 -10.24
CA LYS A 119 9.96 -13.28 -9.15
C LYS A 119 8.71 -12.84 -8.40
N ILE A 120 7.53 -13.20 -8.90
CA ILE A 120 6.25 -12.92 -8.25
C ILE A 120 5.79 -14.20 -7.54
N ARG A 121 5.89 -14.21 -6.21
CA ARG A 121 5.45 -15.33 -5.40
C ARG A 121 3.97 -15.22 -5.10
N GLY A 122 3.21 -16.25 -5.44
CA GLY A 122 1.78 -16.29 -5.18
C GLY A 122 1.48 -16.91 -3.81
N ILE A 123 0.52 -16.33 -3.10
CA ILE A 123 0.09 -16.77 -1.77
C ILE A 123 -1.42 -16.93 -1.79
N ASN A 124 -1.91 -18.13 -1.51
CA ASN A 124 -3.32 -18.34 -1.15
C ASN A 124 -3.47 -18.02 0.34
N ILE A 125 -4.50 -17.26 0.70
CA ILE A 125 -4.80 -16.94 2.09
C ILE A 125 -6.01 -17.70 2.57
N GLU A 126 -6.08 -17.91 3.88
CA GLU A 126 -7.27 -18.42 4.55
C GLU A 126 -8.23 -17.27 4.91
N ALA A 127 -9.52 -17.57 5.08
CA ALA A 127 -10.54 -16.57 5.44
C ALA A 127 -10.20 -15.77 6.71
N GLN A 128 -9.50 -16.40 7.67
CA GLN A 128 -9.07 -15.78 8.92
C GLN A 128 -7.92 -14.75 8.71
N GLU A 129 -7.15 -14.89 7.64
CA GLU A 129 -6.03 -13.99 7.34
C GLU A 129 -6.49 -12.73 6.59
N LEU A 130 -7.66 -12.76 5.95
CA LEU A 130 -8.22 -11.62 5.24
C LEU A 130 -8.44 -10.40 6.17
N GLU A 131 -8.88 -10.63 7.41
CA GLU A 131 -9.03 -9.54 8.40
C GLU A 131 -7.68 -8.87 8.72
N ALA A 132 -6.60 -9.66 8.81
CA ALA A 132 -5.26 -9.13 9.04
C ALA A 132 -4.77 -8.30 7.85
N LEU A 133 -5.11 -8.70 6.61
CA LEU A 133 -4.83 -7.90 5.41
C LEU A 133 -5.59 -6.58 5.40
N THR A 134 -6.89 -6.60 5.71
CA THR A 134 -7.68 -5.37 5.85
C THR A 134 -7.10 -4.46 6.92
N LYS A 135 -6.68 -5.03 8.06
CA LYS A 135 -6.07 -4.25 9.13
C LYS A 135 -4.73 -3.67 8.72
N ASP A 136 -3.80 -4.44 8.16
CA ASP A 136 -2.44 -3.99 7.88
C ASP A 136 -2.37 -3.12 6.62
N PHE A 137 -3.06 -3.52 5.55
CA PHE A 137 -2.97 -2.91 4.22
C PHE A 137 -4.23 -2.12 3.80
N GLY A 138 -5.30 -2.12 4.60
CA GLY A 138 -6.54 -1.43 4.21
C GLY A 138 -7.24 -2.08 3.00
N VAL A 139 -6.98 -3.36 2.75
CA VAL A 139 -7.58 -4.12 1.65
C VAL A 139 -9.09 -4.24 1.87
N ARG A 140 -9.86 -3.84 0.85
CA ARG A 140 -11.30 -4.03 0.79
C ARG A 140 -11.60 -5.10 -0.25
N VAL A 141 -12.57 -5.95 0.05
CA VAL A 141 -13.02 -7.06 -0.81
C VAL A 141 -14.54 -7.09 -0.75
N ASN A 142 -15.20 -7.11 -1.90
CA ASN A 142 -16.65 -7.26 -2.01
C ASN A 142 -16.98 -8.12 -3.22
N GLU A 143 -17.89 -9.07 -3.06
CA GLU A 143 -18.43 -9.81 -4.20
C GLU A 143 -19.35 -8.92 -5.05
N SER A 144 -19.33 -9.13 -6.36
CA SER A 144 -20.23 -8.47 -7.28
C SER A 144 -21.64 -9.07 -7.20
N PHE A 145 -22.62 -8.25 -6.85
CA PHE A 145 -24.04 -8.64 -6.91
C PHE A 145 -24.55 -8.85 -8.34
N GLN A 146 -23.88 -8.25 -9.33
CA GLN A 146 -24.32 -8.29 -10.73
C GLN A 146 -23.67 -9.47 -11.48
N ASN A 147 -22.42 -9.79 -11.16
CA ASN A 147 -21.63 -10.82 -11.83
C ASN A 147 -21.10 -11.83 -10.79
N PRO A 148 -21.83 -12.92 -10.51
CA PRO A 148 -21.38 -13.95 -9.59
C PRO A 148 -19.99 -14.49 -9.95
N GLY A 149 -19.08 -14.52 -8.97
CA GLY A 149 -17.68 -14.92 -9.15
C GLY A 149 -16.72 -13.76 -9.50
N GLU A 150 -17.23 -12.55 -9.71
CA GLU A 150 -16.39 -11.34 -9.78
C GLU A 150 -16.22 -10.73 -8.39
N ILE A 151 -14.98 -10.37 -8.05
CA ILE A 151 -14.62 -9.78 -6.76
C ILE A 151 -14.07 -8.37 -7.00
N PHE A 152 -14.75 -7.38 -6.43
CA PHE A 152 -14.23 -6.01 -6.34
C PHE A 152 -13.25 -5.91 -5.18
N HIS A 153 -12.04 -5.43 -5.45
CA HIS A 153 -11.02 -5.32 -4.41
C HIS A 153 -10.14 -4.08 -4.55
N THR A 154 -9.43 -3.74 -3.47
CA THR A 154 -8.32 -2.78 -3.54
C THR A 154 -7.27 -3.32 -4.51
N ASP A 155 -6.96 -2.55 -5.54
CA ASP A 155 -6.10 -2.93 -6.69
C ASP A 155 -4.76 -2.15 -6.71
N HIS A 156 -4.37 -1.59 -5.56
CA HIS A 156 -3.17 -0.78 -5.44
C HIS A 156 -1.90 -1.64 -5.35
N PHE A 157 -0.77 -1.07 -5.76
CA PHE A 157 0.55 -1.64 -5.53
C PHE A 157 1.11 -1.13 -4.20
N PHE A 158 1.40 -2.05 -3.29
CA PHE A 158 2.02 -1.73 -2.01
C PHE A 158 3.52 -2.01 -2.09
N VAL A 159 4.32 -0.96 -2.20
CA VAL A 159 5.78 -1.10 -2.13
C VAL A 159 6.16 -1.15 -0.66
N VAL A 160 6.67 -2.29 -0.23
CA VAL A 160 7.09 -2.52 1.16
C VAL A 160 8.59 -2.76 1.20
N HIS A 161 9.23 -2.32 2.28
CA HIS A 161 10.66 -2.48 2.49
C HIS A 161 10.96 -3.01 3.88
N ARG A 162 12.05 -3.79 3.98
CA ARG A 162 12.50 -4.39 5.24
C ARG A 162 13.51 -3.46 5.92
N LYS A 163 13.19 -2.92 7.09
CA LYS A 163 14.08 -2.07 7.89
C LYS A 163 14.24 -2.65 9.29
N ASN A 164 15.48 -2.89 9.73
CA ASN A 164 15.82 -3.49 11.03
C ASN A 164 15.03 -4.77 11.32
N GLY A 165 14.93 -5.66 10.32
CA GLY A 165 14.20 -6.93 10.42
C GLY A 165 12.68 -6.83 10.25
N ASN A 166 12.09 -5.62 10.29
CA ASN A 166 10.65 -5.40 10.21
C ASN A 166 10.22 -4.89 8.83
N TRP A 167 9.04 -5.29 8.37
CA TRP A 167 8.46 -4.79 7.12
C TRP A 167 7.63 -3.53 7.35
N LYS A 168 7.80 -2.54 6.47
CA LYS A 168 7.02 -1.30 6.48
C LYS A 168 6.50 -0.99 5.09
N ILE A 169 5.32 -0.38 5.01
CA ILE A 169 4.80 0.18 3.77
C ILE A 169 5.59 1.45 3.44
N TYR A 170 6.35 1.42 2.34
CA TYR A 170 7.08 2.58 1.86
C TYR A 170 6.17 3.53 1.09
N ARG A 171 5.40 3.00 0.13
CA ARG A 171 4.43 3.73 -0.69
C ARG A 171 3.26 2.84 -1.07
N VAL A 172 2.11 3.47 -1.29
CA VAL A 172 0.93 2.85 -1.91
C VAL A 172 0.65 3.57 -3.22
N LEU A 173 0.63 2.84 -4.32
CA LEU A 173 0.42 3.38 -5.66
C LEU A 173 -0.89 2.85 -6.23
N SER A 174 -1.71 3.73 -6.79
CA SER A 174 -2.94 3.31 -7.46
C SER A 174 -2.63 2.47 -8.72
N ASN A 175 -3.59 1.69 -9.19
CA ASN A 175 -3.34 0.84 -10.35
C ASN A 175 -3.03 1.64 -11.63
N GLU A 176 -3.54 2.86 -11.74
CA GLU A 176 -3.32 3.79 -12.85
C GLU A 176 -1.89 4.32 -12.91
N SER A 177 -1.12 4.18 -11.82
CA SER A 177 0.28 4.58 -11.79
C SER A 177 1.05 3.89 -12.93
N ASP A 178 1.80 4.69 -13.68
CA ASP A 178 2.60 4.17 -14.77
C ASP A 178 3.77 3.33 -14.26
N GLN A 179 4.32 2.52 -15.16
CA GLN A 179 5.41 1.61 -14.85
C GLN A 179 6.67 2.34 -14.37
N GLN A 180 6.93 3.55 -14.86
CA GLN A 180 8.13 4.32 -14.50
C GLN A 180 8.03 4.82 -13.06
N THR A 181 6.84 5.25 -12.65
CA THR A 181 6.54 5.68 -11.29
C THR A 181 6.73 4.53 -10.30
N ILE A 182 6.19 3.34 -10.60
CA ILE A 182 6.37 2.17 -9.73
C ILE A 182 7.85 1.79 -9.64
N LYS A 183 8.56 1.77 -10.79
CA LYS A 183 9.99 1.47 -10.84
C LYS A 183 10.82 2.46 -10.03
N GLN A 184 10.54 3.76 -10.17
CA GLN A 184 11.18 4.83 -9.41
C GLN A 184 11.03 4.59 -7.89
N VAL A 185 9.80 4.32 -7.43
CA VAL A 185 9.51 4.07 -6.02
C VAL A 185 10.20 2.81 -5.50
N VAL A 186 10.28 1.73 -6.28
CA VAL A 186 11.03 0.52 -5.91
C VAL A 186 12.53 0.82 -5.81
N SER A 187 13.10 1.58 -6.75
CA SER A 187 14.51 1.99 -6.71
C SER A 187 14.82 2.88 -5.50
N GLU A 188 13.94 3.81 -5.15
CA GLU A 188 14.07 4.65 -3.94
C GLU A 188 14.01 3.82 -2.66
N ALA A 189 13.07 2.86 -2.58
CA ALA A 189 12.95 1.95 -1.45
C ALA A 189 14.22 1.09 -1.25
N LEU A 190 14.85 0.66 -2.33
CA LEU A 190 16.12 -0.08 -2.31
C LEU A 190 17.28 0.82 -1.84
N ALA A 191 17.33 2.08 -2.31
CA ALA A 191 18.40 3.01 -1.95
C ALA A 191 18.43 3.37 -0.46
N LEU A 192 17.25 3.44 0.20
CA LEU A 192 17.14 3.73 1.64
C LEU A 192 17.79 2.68 2.56
N GLN A 193 18.19 1.53 2.02
CA GLN A 193 18.88 0.46 2.76
C GLN A 193 20.40 0.50 2.58
N ALA A 194 20.92 1.25 1.60
CA ALA A 194 22.36 1.36 1.37
C ALA A 194 23.06 2.27 2.40
N ASP A 195 22.30 3.02 3.19
CA ASP A 195 22.78 3.97 4.21
C ASP A 195 22.88 3.37 5.63
N VAL A 196 22.83 2.03 5.78
CA VAL A 196 22.95 1.32 7.07
C VAL A 196 24.13 0.36 7.09
#